data_AF-A0A7V2CP69-F1
#
_entry.id   AF-A0A7V2CP69-F1
#
_cell.length_a   1.000
_cell.length_b   1.000
_cell.length_c   1.000
_cell.angle_alpha   90.00
_cell.angle_beta   90.00
_cell.angle_gamma   90.00
#
_symmetry.space_group_name_H-M   'P 1'
#
loop_
_entity.id
_entity.type
_entity.pdbx_description
1 polymer ?
#
loop_
_entity_poly.entity_id
_entity_poly.type
_entity_poly.pdbx_seq_one_letter_code
_entity_poly.pdbx_strand_id
1 'polypeptide(L)'
;MMTGARRWSVGVLLLACLAPLAGCEQKLTYERWQLINQGSSGLEVENAIGKPTFTMDDQWTYEDHDRHITAHIYYEKGSDRVLTKQWYDPEHGWQGKNPDEVREGERSEGTPSIYRSEQEK
;
A
#
# COMPACT_ATOMS: atom_id res chain seq x y z
N MET A 1 -72.31 -25.27 28.19
CA MET A 1 -72.12 -24.41 29.37
C MET A 1 -70.67 -23.93 29.38
N MET A 2 -70.48 -22.60 29.40
CA MET A 2 -69.29 -21.79 29.77
C MET A 2 -67.96 -22.09 29.05
N THR A 3 -67.61 -21.41 27.95
CA THR A 3 -66.90 -20.10 27.82
C THR A 3 -65.50 -20.02 28.46
N GLY A 4 -64.47 -19.89 27.63
CA GLY A 4 -63.13 -19.45 28.00
C GLY A 4 -62.45 -18.76 26.81
N ALA A 5 -62.27 -17.45 26.93
CA ALA A 5 -61.85 -16.54 25.86
C ALA A 5 -60.31 -16.40 25.74
N ARG A 6 -59.91 -15.74 24.64
CA ARG A 6 -58.81 -14.74 24.54
C ARG A 6 -57.36 -15.26 24.40
N ARG A 7 -56.71 -14.95 23.27
CA ARG A 7 -55.76 -13.82 23.14
C ARG A 7 -55.18 -13.70 21.72
N TRP A 8 -55.33 -12.49 21.17
CA TRP A 8 -54.51 -11.93 20.09
C TRP A 8 -53.02 -12.01 20.43
N SER A 9 -52.18 -12.20 19.40
CA SER A 9 -51.33 -11.12 18.87
C SER A 9 -50.27 -11.67 17.92
N VAL A 10 -50.38 -11.23 16.66
CA VAL A 10 -49.31 -10.69 15.80
C VAL A 10 -47.88 -11.03 16.24
N GLY A 11 -47.26 -11.97 15.54
CA GLY A 11 -45.82 -12.28 15.65
C GLY A 11 -45.14 -12.16 14.29
N VAL A 12 -45.12 -10.95 13.72
CA VAL A 12 -44.31 -10.61 12.53
C VAL A 12 -43.44 -9.43 12.92
N LEU A 13 -42.24 -9.66 13.43
CA LEU A 13 -41.13 -8.71 13.39
C LEU A 13 -39.89 -9.32 14.05
N LEU A 14 -38.75 -9.17 13.36
CA LEU A 14 -37.34 -9.33 13.79
C LEU A 14 -36.59 -10.46 13.07
N LEU A 15 -36.05 -10.17 11.88
CA LEU A 15 -34.65 -10.48 11.54
C LEU A 15 -34.21 -9.86 10.20
N ALA A 16 -34.27 -8.53 10.07
CA ALA A 16 -33.76 -7.82 8.90
C ALA A 16 -33.02 -6.54 9.33
N CYS A 17 -31.77 -6.69 9.81
CA CYS A 17 -30.84 -5.57 10.06
C CYS A 17 -29.39 -6.08 10.28
N LEU A 18 -28.88 -6.91 9.36
CA LEU A 18 -27.45 -7.21 9.25
C LEU A 18 -26.96 -6.70 7.89
N ALA A 19 -27.08 -5.38 7.66
CA ALA A 19 -26.33 -4.73 6.62
C ALA A 19 -24.92 -4.50 7.17
N PRO A 20 -23.87 -5.16 6.66
CA PRO A 20 -22.52 -4.78 7.03
C PRO A 20 -22.35 -3.32 6.63
N LEU A 21 -21.91 -2.51 7.58
CA LEU A 21 -21.38 -1.19 7.33
C LEU A 21 -20.23 -1.41 6.32
N ALA A 22 -20.50 -1.16 5.04
CA ALA A 22 -19.47 -1.01 4.03
C ALA A 22 -18.71 0.28 4.34
N GLY A 23 -17.93 0.24 5.44
CA GLY A 23 -16.93 1.25 5.73
C GLY A 23 -15.99 1.28 4.54
N CYS A 24 -15.74 2.47 4.01
CA CYS A 24 -14.73 2.70 3.01
C CYS A 24 -13.47 1.92 3.40
N GLU A 25 -13.16 0.86 2.66
CA GLU A 25 -12.01 0.02 2.93
C GLU A 25 -10.76 0.91 2.86
N GLN A 26 -10.05 1.00 3.98
CA GLN A 26 -8.91 1.89 4.11
C GLN A 26 -7.75 1.33 3.30
N LYS A 27 -7.53 1.89 2.11
CA LYS A 27 -6.56 1.33 1.15
C LYS A 27 -5.10 1.59 1.55
N LEU A 28 -4.81 2.74 2.16
CA LEU A 28 -3.46 3.07 2.61
C LEU A 28 -3.20 2.41 3.97
N THR A 29 -2.57 1.24 3.95
CA THR A 29 -2.15 0.49 5.15
C THR A 29 -0.75 -0.04 4.94
N TYR A 30 -0.01 -0.26 6.03
CA TYR A 30 1.38 -0.71 5.96
C TYR A 30 1.48 -2.08 5.26
N GLU A 31 0.58 -3.00 5.57
CA GLU A 31 0.53 -4.34 4.99
C GLU A 31 0.30 -4.28 3.47
N ARG A 32 -0.61 -3.43 3.00
CA ARG A 32 -0.86 -3.25 1.56
C ARG A 32 0.29 -2.54 0.86
N TRP A 33 0.92 -1.57 1.54
CA TRP A 33 2.13 -0.94 1.06
C TRP A 33 3.26 -1.96 0.91
N GLN A 34 3.41 -2.92 1.82
CA GLN A 34 4.42 -3.97 1.74
C GLN A 34 4.28 -4.84 0.49
N LEU A 35 3.06 -5.02 -0.03
CA LEU A 35 2.79 -5.80 -1.25
C LEU A 35 3.36 -5.17 -2.53
N ILE A 36 3.67 -3.87 -2.53
CA ILE A 36 4.25 -3.17 -3.69
C ILE A 36 5.71 -3.58 -3.87
N ASN A 37 6.06 -4.21 -4.97
CA ASN A 37 7.45 -4.62 -5.24
C ASN A 37 8.15 -3.65 -6.19
N GLN A 38 9.49 -3.68 -6.22
CA GLN A 38 10.24 -3.04 -7.30
C GLN A 38 9.77 -3.59 -8.66
N GLY A 39 9.68 -2.73 -9.67
CA GLY A 39 9.14 -3.05 -10.99
C GLY A 39 7.60 -3.09 -11.08
N SER A 40 6.87 -2.91 -9.98
CA SER A 40 5.41 -2.77 -10.04
C SER A 40 5.02 -1.58 -10.91
N SER A 41 3.90 -1.69 -11.62
CA SER A 41 3.30 -0.60 -12.38
C SER A 41 2.58 0.40 -11.48
N GLY A 42 2.37 1.63 -11.95
CA GLY A 42 1.54 2.62 -11.25
C GLY A 42 0.12 2.11 -11.02
N LEU A 43 -0.45 1.36 -11.97
CA LEU A 43 -1.76 0.74 -11.82
C LEU A 43 -1.80 -0.30 -10.68
N GLU A 44 -0.76 -1.13 -10.55
CA GLU A 44 -0.66 -2.09 -9.44
C GLU A 44 -0.54 -1.37 -8.09
N VAL A 45 0.22 -0.28 -8.05
CA VAL A 45 0.34 0.59 -6.86
C VAL A 45 -1.03 1.18 -6.49
N GLU A 46 -1.77 1.74 -7.45
CA GLU A 46 -3.09 2.33 -7.18
C GLU A 46 -4.09 1.28 -6.67
N ASN A 47 -4.04 0.08 -7.24
CA ASN A 47 -4.88 -1.03 -6.80
C ASN A 47 -4.51 -1.49 -5.38
N ALA A 48 -3.22 -1.48 -5.04
CA ALA A 48 -2.72 -1.85 -3.73
C ALA A 48 -3.13 -0.82 -2.67
N ILE A 49 -2.76 0.45 -2.82
CA ILE A 49 -2.86 1.45 -1.73
C ILE A 49 -3.80 2.63 -1.99
N GLY A 50 -4.47 2.65 -3.16
CA GLY A 50 -5.40 3.71 -3.54
C GLY A 50 -4.74 4.80 -4.38
N LYS A 51 -5.41 5.94 -4.54
CA LYS A 51 -4.89 7.04 -5.34
C LYS A 51 -3.90 7.89 -4.54
N PRO A 52 -2.84 8.41 -5.16
CA PRO A 52 -1.91 9.31 -4.50
C PRO A 52 -2.58 10.63 -4.13
N THR A 53 -2.14 11.22 -3.02
CA THR A 53 -2.49 12.58 -2.62
C THR A 53 -1.84 13.59 -3.57
N PHE A 54 -0.61 13.30 -4.00
CA PHE A 54 0.16 14.17 -4.88
C PHE A 54 1.10 13.36 -5.79
N THR A 55 1.32 13.84 -7.02
CA THR A 55 2.15 13.17 -8.03
C THR A 55 3.15 14.14 -8.65
N MET A 56 4.40 13.69 -8.79
CA MET A 56 5.48 14.28 -9.60
C MET A 56 5.87 13.28 -10.71
N ASP A 57 6.78 13.71 -11.60
CA ASP A 57 7.24 12.91 -12.74
C ASP A 57 7.79 11.53 -12.35
N ASP A 58 8.51 11.42 -11.24
CA ASP A 58 9.15 10.17 -10.76
C ASP A 58 8.76 9.80 -9.32
N GLN A 59 7.74 10.45 -8.75
CA GLN A 59 7.36 10.22 -7.35
C GLN A 59 5.87 10.40 -7.14
N TRP A 60 5.24 9.46 -6.46
CA TRP A 60 3.89 9.59 -5.93
C TRP A 60 3.92 9.62 -4.40
N THR A 61 3.13 10.51 -3.81
CA THR A 61 3.02 10.73 -2.37
C THR A 61 1.61 10.43 -1.89
N TYR A 62 1.52 9.70 -0.80
CA TYR A 62 0.30 9.31 -0.12
C TYR A 62 0.35 9.82 1.32
N GLU A 63 -0.73 10.47 1.75
CA GLU A 63 -0.82 11.04 3.09
C GLU A 63 -2.18 10.70 3.70
N ASP A 64 -2.15 10.29 4.97
CA ASP A 64 -3.32 10.20 5.82
C ASP A 64 -3.02 10.96 7.11
N HIS A 65 -3.49 12.20 7.18
CA HIS A 65 -3.20 13.10 8.29
C HIS A 65 -3.84 12.64 9.61
N ASP A 66 -4.98 11.95 9.56
CA ASP A 66 -5.68 11.48 10.75
C ASP A 66 -4.90 10.35 11.45
N ARG A 67 -4.19 9.54 10.67
CA ARG A 67 -3.33 8.45 11.18
C ARG A 67 -1.84 8.78 11.20
N HIS A 68 -1.46 9.99 10.80
CA HIS A 68 -0.06 10.42 10.66
C HIS A 68 0.78 9.49 9.77
N ILE A 69 0.19 9.04 8.66
CA ILE A 69 0.88 8.18 7.68
C ILE A 69 1.37 9.03 6.51
N THR A 70 2.62 8.79 6.11
CA THR A 70 3.18 9.29 4.85
C THR A 70 3.86 8.15 4.12
N ALA A 71 3.52 7.94 2.84
CA ALA A 71 4.20 6.98 1.99
C ALA A 71 4.63 7.63 0.68
N HIS A 72 5.83 7.28 0.23
CA HIS A 72 6.37 7.71 -1.05
C HIS A 72 6.66 6.50 -1.92
N ILE A 73 6.24 6.55 -3.17
CA ILE A 73 6.56 5.56 -4.20
C ILE A 73 7.38 6.28 -5.27
N TYR A 74 8.61 5.83 -5.47
CA TYR A 74 9.52 6.39 -6.46
C TYR A 74 9.54 5.51 -7.69
N TYR A 75 9.50 6.12 -8.86
CA TYR A 75 9.49 5.46 -10.15
C TYR A 75 10.82 5.63 -10.88
N GLU A 76 11.11 4.68 -11.76
CA GLU A 76 12.19 4.80 -12.73
C GLU A 76 11.91 5.97 -13.68
N LYS A 77 12.95 6.76 -13.99
CA LYS A 77 12.79 7.92 -14.86
C LYS A 77 12.32 7.53 -16.26
N GLY A 78 11.17 8.06 -16.67
CA GLY A 78 10.59 7.79 -18.00
C GLY A 78 9.89 6.43 -18.11
N SER A 79 9.60 5.79 -16.99
CA SER A 79 8.98 4.47 -16.90
C SER A 79 7.90 4.48 -15.80
N ASP A 80 6.85 3.67 -15.97
CA ASP A 80 5.79 3.49 -14.95
C ASP A 80 6.18 2.41 -13.92
N ARG A 81 7.48 2.19 -13.71
CA ARG A 81 8.00 1.09 -12.89
C ARG A 81 8.54 1.59 -11.56
N VAL A 82 8.09 1.00 -10.47
CA VAL A 82 8.55 1.35 -9.12
C VAL A 82 10.05 1.05 -8.99
N LEU A 83 10.83 2.08 -8.69
CA LEU A 83 12.24 1.99 -8.34
C LEU A 83 12.42 1.63 -6.86
N THR A 84 11.72 2.35 -5.96
CA THR A 84 11.76 2.11 -4.52
C THR A 84 10.53 2.71 -3.84
N LYS A 85 10.35 2.43 -2.56
CA LYS A 85 9.26 2.95 -1.74
C LYS A 85 9.74 3.28 -0.34
N GLN A 86 9.10 4.27 0.26
CA GLN A 86 9.29 4.65 1.66
C GLN A 86 7.93 4.74 2.36
N TRP A 87 7.95 4.45 3.65
CA TRP A 87 6.80 4.54 4.53
C TRP A 87 7.21 5.16 5.85
N TYR A 88 6.32 5.97 6.40
CA TYR A 88 6.42 6.52 7.73
C TYR A 88 5.04 6.50 8.40
N ASP A 89 5.01 5.95 9.61
CA ASP A 89 3.90 6.12 10.56
C ASP A 89 4.44 6.05 12.02
N PRO A 90 3.61 6.34 13.03
CA PRO A 90 4.04 6.27 14.43
C PRO A 90 4.32 4.86 14.97
N GLU A 91 3.78 3.81 14.34
CA GLU A 91 3.85 2.42 14.83
C GLU A 91 5.11 1.70 14.35
N HIS A 92 5.43 1.86 13.08
CA HIS A 92 6.53 1.22 12.36
C HIS A 92 7.73 2.15 12.17
N GLY A 93 7.55 3.46 12.32
CA GLY A 93 8.56 4.46 12.03
C GLY A 93 8.93 4.51 10.55
N TRP A 94 10.16 4.92 10.26
CA TRP A 94 10.68 4.99 8.88
C TRP A 94 11.03 3.60 8.33
N GLN A 95 10.49 3.29 7.17
CA GLN A 95 10.71 2.03 6.44
C GLN A 95 11.02 2.30 4.97
N GLY A 96 11.79 1.41 4.34
CA GLY A 96 12.16 1.51 2.93
C GLY A 96 13.54 2.13 2.68
N LYS A 97 13.83 2.46 1.42
CA LYS A 97 15.14 3.01 0.98
C LYS A 97 14.98 4.32 0.25
N ASN A 98 15.95 5.21 0.42
CA ASN A 98 16.02 6.45 -0.35
C ASN A 98 16.33 6.11 -1.83
N PRO A 99 15.65 6.75 -2.81
CA PRO A 99 15.94 6.51 -4.23
C PRO A 99 17.39 6.75 -4.64
N ASP A 100 18.12 7.64 -3.98
CA ASP A 100 19.51 7.93 -4.33
C ASP A 100 20.45 6.76 -3.94
N GLU A 101 20.20 6.11 -2.80
CA GLU A 101 20.95 4.92 -2.37
C GLU A 101 20.78 3.75 -3.35
N VAL A 102 19.58 3.60 -3.93
CA VAL A 102 19.30 2.54 -4.90
C VAL A 102 20.04 2.80 -6.21
N ARG A 103 19.98 4.03 -6.71
CA ARG A 103 20.65 4.43 -7.98
C ARG A 103 22.18 4.35 -7.88
N GLU A 104 22.76 4.64 -6.71
CA GLU A 104 24.19 4.47 -6.46
C GLU A 104 24.62 3.01 -6.42
N GLY A 105 23.82 2.15 -5.79
CA GLY A 105 24.08 0.71 -5.73
C GLY A 105 24.16 0.06 -7.12
N GLU A 106 23.18 0.35 -8.00
CA GLU A 106 23.15 -0.17 -9.37
C GLU A 106 24.38 0.24 -10.21
N ARG A 107 24.90 1.45 -9.99
CA ARG A 107 26.10 1.94 -10.68
C ARG A 107 27.36 1.15 -10.29
N SER A 108 27.42 0.63 -9.06
CA SER A 108 28.60 -0.05 -8.54
C SER A 108 28.72 -1.52 -8.98
N GLU A 109 27.59 -2.20 -9.22
CA GLU A 109 27.56 -3.63 -9.59
C GLU A 109 27.77 -3.88 -11.10
N GLY A 110 27.70 -2.83 -11.93
CA GLY A 110 27.81 -2.90 -13.38
C GLY A 110 29.22 -2.83 -13.97
N THR A 111 30.29 -2.82 -13.17
CA THR A 111 31.66 -2.89 -13.70
C THR A 111 32.18 -4.32 -13.59
N PRO A 112 32.28 -5.10 -14.70
CA PRO A 112 33.13 -6.27 -14.70
C PRO A 112 34.51 -5.80 -14.28
N SER A 113 35.04 -6.31 -13.17
CA SER A 113 36.43 -6.08 -12.80
C SER A 113 37.32 -6.71 -13.87
N ILE A 114 37.64 -5.96 -14.93
CA ILE A 114 38.67 -6.26 -15.93
C ILE A 114 40.05 -5.97 -15.31
N TYR A 115 40.27 -6.42 -14.07
CA TYR A 115 41.58 -6.43 -13.40
C TYR A 115 41.84 -7.81 -12.80
N ARG A 116 41.51 -8.86 -13.54
CA ARG A 116 42.05 -10.21 -13.32
C ARG A 116 43.06 -10.51 -14.41
N SER A 117 44.22 -10.98 -13.96
CA SER A 117 45.38 -11.54 -14.68
C SER A 117 46.27 -10.60 -15.50
N GLU A 118 47.28 -10.01 -14.85
CA GLU A 118 48.65 -9.85 -15.42
C GLU A 118 49.70 -9.71 -14.29
N GLN A 119 49.82 -10.68 -13.39
CA GLN A 119 51.01 -10.82 -12.52
C GLN A 119 51.18 -12.29 -12.14
N GLU A 120 51.66 -13.11 -13.09
CA GLU A 120 52.43 -14.30 -12.75
C GLU A 120 53.36 -14.60 -13.94
N LYS A 121 54.56 -14.01 -13.89
CA LYS A 121 55.74 -14.55 -14.55
C LYS A 121 56.98 -14.21 -13.75
#